data_AF-Q5C2J1-F1
#
_entry.id   AF-Q5C2J1-F1
#
_cell.length_a   1.000
_cell.length_b   1.000
_cell.length_c   1.000
_cell.angle_alpha   90.00
_cell.angle_beta   90.00
_cell.angle_gamma   90.00
#
_symmetry.space_group_name_H-M   'P 1'
#
loop_
_entity.id
_entity.type
_entity.pdbx_description
1 polymer ?
#
loop_
_entity_poly.entity_id
_entity_poly.type
_entity_poly.pdbx_seq_one_letter_code
_entity_poly.pdbx_strand_id
1 'polypeptide(L)'
;SNFNKVLRQVEFYLSEGNLNRDRFFKQEMQKRDDNGIPIALLLKCNRMIAMNVNEDILKNVVEKSKILRLSDDGLAIVRVLPLSDFGPREKRTILVTELPRLPSGMAENVNENDTSQRSAKLCSNQMINISSASCELTDWIRNMFEEYGEVLYVSLPRYHRSNSFRGFAFVEFKTSKSARKAVKHMFSVVDNEHWLVKPTETSEVSDCPESAWKPRLAAKVSFSQQQ
;
A
#
# COMPACT_ATOMS: atom_id res chain seq x y z
N SER A 1 6.61 20.61 -3.51
CA SER A 1 6.57 21.12 -2.13
C SER A 1 6.33 19.97 -1.16
N ASN A 2 6.97 19.96 0.02
CA ASN A 2 6.77 18.94 1.06
C ASN A 2 5.28 18.84 1.46
N PHE A 3 4.58 19.97 1.52
CA PHE A 3 3.14 20.04 1.82
C PHE A 3 2.27 19.21 0.87
N ASN A 4 2.59 19.15 -0.43
CA ASN A 4 1.83 18.34 -1.39
C ASN A 4 2.03 16.84 -1.16
N LYS A 5 3.23 16.43 -0.71
CA LYS A 5 3.51 15.02 -0.37
C LYS A 5 2.71 14.61 0.88
N VAL A 6 2.71 15.46 1.90
CA VAL A 6 1.91 15.25 3.12
C VAL A 6 0.42 15.18 2.79
N LEU A 7 -0.10 16.14 2.02
CA LEU A 7 -1.51 16.15 1.61
C LEU A 7 -1.89 14.86 0.88
N ARG A 8 -1.13 14.48 -0.17
CA ARG A 8 -1.35 13.23 -0.90
C ARG A 8 -1.35 12.01 0.02
N GLN A 9 -0.45 11.98 1.00
CA GLN A 9 -0.37 10.87 1.95
C GLN A 9 -1.59 10.78 2.87
N VAL A 10 -2.09 11.92 3.36
CA VAL A 10 -3.25 12.00 4.24
C VAL A 10 -4.53 11.64 3.46
N GLU A 11 -4.67 12.18 2.25
CA GLU A 11 -5.73 11.81 1.31
C GLU A 11 -5.71 10.32 0.99
N PHE A 12 -4.53 9.72 0.82
CA PHE A 12 -4.40 8.30 0.61
C PHE A 12 -4.89 7.47 1.80
N TYR A 13 -4.55 7.84 3.04
CA TYR A 13 -4.99 7.08 4.22
C TYR A 13 -6.51 6.95 4.31
N LEU A 14 -7.22 8.04 4.00
CA LEU A 14 -8.67 8.07 3.97
C LEU A 14 -9.23 7.79 2.57
N SER A 15 -8.43 7.39 1.58
CA SER A 15 -8.92 7.06 0.23
C SER A 15 -9.61 5.71 0.19
N GLU A 16 -10.41 5.50 -0.85
CA GLU A 16 -11.03 4.22 -1.21
C GLU A 16 -9.98 3.13 -1.38
N GLY A 17 -8.83 3.47 -1.99
CA GLY A 17 -7.73 2.53 -2.23
C GLY A 17 -7.18 1.94 -0.93
N ASN A 18 -7.04 2.76 0.11
CA ASN A 18 -6.60 2.31 1.43
C ASN A 18 -7.75 1.72 2.24
N LEU A 19 -8.83 2.48 2.42
CA LEU A 19 -9.94 2.10 3.30
C LEU A 19 -10.56 0.78 2.87
N ASN A 20 -10.68 0.45 1.57
CA ASN A 20 -11.21 -0.85 1.15
C ASN A 20 -10.38 -2.05 1.64
N ARG A 21 -9.14 -1.85 2.08
CA ARG A 21 -8.22 -2.90 2.57
C ARG A 21 -7.93 -2.75 4.07
N ASP A 22 -7.73 -1.53 4.53
CA ASP A 22 -7.27 -1.22 5.87
C ASP A 22 -8.42 -1.27 6.89
N ARG A 23 -8.58 -2.44 7.50
CA ARG A 23 -9.60 -2.67 8.54
C ARG A 23 -9.34 -1.85 9.80
N PHE A 24 -8.08 -1.57 10.11
CA PHE A 24 -7.73 -0.81 11.30
C PHE A 24 -8.25 0.62 11.16
N PHE A 25 -7.95 1.29 10.05
CA PHE A 25 -8.48 2.63 9.79
C PHE A 25 -10.02 2.65 9.79
N LYS A 26 -10.68 1.68 9.13
CA LYS A 26 -12.16 1.61 9.17
C LYS A 26 -12.70 1.51 10.60
N GLN A 27 -12.10 0.67 11.44
CA GLN A 27 -12.54 0.47 12.82
C GLN A 27 -12.30 1.72 13.67
N GLU A 28 -11.15 2.38 13.53
CA GLU A 28 -10.85 3.61 14.27
C GLU A 28 -11.78 4.76 13.89
N MET A 29 -12.17 4.87 12.61
CA MET A 29 -13.19 5.84 12.16
C MET A 29 -14.52 5.61 12.88
N GLN A 30 -14.98 4.36 12.91
CA GLN A 30 -16.28 3.99 13.49
C GLN A 30 -16.38 4.23 15.01
N LYS A 31 -15.27 4.45 15.70
CA LYS A 31 -15.27 4.77 17.14
C LYS A 31 -15.70 6.21 17.43
N ARG A 32 -15.69 7.08 16.43
CA ARG A 32 -16.14 8.47 16.55
C ARG A 32 -17.46 8.66 15.82
N ASP A 33 -18.32 9.51 16.37
CA ASP A 33 -19.64 9.79 15.80
C ASP A 33 -19.54 10.47 14.41
N ASP A 34 -18.49 11.26 14.20
CA ASP A 34 -18.20 11.94 12.93
C ASP A 34 -17.50 11.05 11.89
N ASN A 35 -17.24 9.78 12.21
CA ASN A 35 -16.43 8.86 11.41
C ASN A 35 -15.03 9.41 11.05
N GLY A 36 -14.50 10.32 11.87
CA GLY A 36 -13.18 10.92 11.67
C GLY A 36 -12.04 10.03 12.14
N ILE A 37 -10.85 10.21 11.56
CA ILE A 37 -9.61 9.65 12.10
C ILE A 37 -8.94 10.68 13.01
N PRO A 38 -8.61 10.33 14.27
CA PRO A 38 -7.87 11.23 15.15
C PRO A 38 -6.53 11.66 14.56
N ILE A 39 -6.20 12.95 14.66
CA ILE A 39 -4.90 13.50 14.25
C ILE A 39 -3.76 12.81 14.99
N ALA A 40 -3.93 12.56 16.29
CA ALA A 40 -2.95 11.86 17.12
C ALA A 40 -2.63 10.45 16.60
N LEU A 41 -3.57 9.77 15.94
CA LEU A 41 -3.34 8.47 15.31
C LEU A 41 -2.54 8.61 14.03
N LEU A 42 -2.87 9.60 13.19
CA LEU A 42 -2.14 9.85 11.94
C LEU A 42 -0.67 10.20 12.20
N LEU A 43 -0.38 11.01 13.21
CA LEU A 43 0.99 11.37 13.57
C LEU A 43 1.85 10.16 14.01
N LYS A 44 1.22 9.08 14.47
CA LYS A 44 1.91 7.81 14.80
C LYS A 44 2.17 6.92 13.59
N CYS A 45 1.65 7.25 12.41
CA CYS A 45 1.85 6.45 11.22
C CYS A 45 3.28 6.61 10.69
N ASN A 46 3.95 5.50 10.35
CA ASN A 46 5.37 5.50 9.94
C ASN A 46 5.69 6.50 8.82
N ARG A 47 4.80 6.68 7.85
CA ARG A 47 5.00 7.65 6.76
C ARG A 47 4.91 9.10 7.23
N MET A 48 4.05 9.40 8.20
CA MET A 48 3.95 10.74 8.77
C MET A 48 5.17 11.07 9.61
N ILE A 49 5.66 10.09 10.38
CA ILE A 49 6.92 10.18 11.14
C ILE A 49 8.11 10.41 10.21
N ALA A 50 8.22 9.64 9.12
CA ALA A 50 9.30 9.77 8.15
C ALA A 50 9.33 11.14 7.44
N MET A 51 8.16 11.78 7.29
CA MET A 51 8.05 13.13 6.72
C MET A 51 8.16 14.25 7.77
N ASN A 52 8.39 13.92 9.05
CA ASN A 52 8.47 14.85 10.17
C ASN A 52 7.26 15.80 10.23
N VAL A 53 6.06 15.24 10.12
CA VAL A 53 4.80 16.01 10.13
C VAL A 53 4.36 16.27 11.56
N ASN A 54 4.02 17.53 11.84
CA ASN A 54 3.41 17.96 13.10
C ASN A 54 1.92 18.26 12.93
N GLU A 55 1.20 18.44 14.03
CA GLU A 55 -0.23 18.73 14.04
C GLU A 55 -0.60 19.97 13.22
N ASP A 56 0.13 21.07 13.38
CA ASP A 56 -0.12 22.32 12.64
C ASP A 56 0.05 22.15 11.13
N ILE A 57 1.09 21.41 10.73
CA ILE A 57 1.33 21.08 9.31
C ILE A 57 0.15 20.28 8.78
N LEU A 58 -0.33 19.29 9.54
CA LEU A 58 -1.42 18.43 9.16
C LEU A 58 -2.73 19.21 8.99
N LYS A 59 -3.07 20.11 9.93
CA LYS A 59 -4.25 20.97 9.84
C LYS A 59 -4.20 21.88 8.61
N ASN A 60 -3.08 22.57 8.42
CA ASN A 60 -2.86 23.48 7.29
C ASN A 60 -2.94 22.81 5.91
N VAL A 61 -2.51 21.55 5.78
CA VAL A 61 -2.64 20.84 4.49
C VAL A 61 -4.06 20.34 4.25
N VAL A 62 -4.75 19.87 5.30
CA VAL A 62 -6.12 19.33 5.19
C VAL A 62 -7.11 20.42 4.79
N GLU A 63 -6.92 21.65 5.26
CA GLU A 63 -7.73 22.81 4.83
C GLU A 63 -7.70 23.04 3.30
N LYS A 64 -6.65 22.57 2.61
CA LYS A 64 -6.52 22.69 1.15
C LYS A 64 -7.10 21.48 0.40
N SER A 65 -7.51 20.43 1.10
CA SER A 65 -8.07 19.23 0.49
C SER A 65 -9.50 19.49 0.01
N LYS A 66 -9.89 18.80 -1.06
CA LYS A 66 -11.27 18.79 -1.55
C LYS A 66 -12.09 17.63 -1.01
N ILE A 67 -11.43 16.59 -0.48
CA ILE A 67 -12.07 15.35 -0.07
C ILE A 67 -12.07 15.18 1.46
N LEU A 68 -11.23 15.94 2.16
CA LEU A 68 -11.08 15.91 3.61
C LEU A 68 -11.41 17.27 4.22
N ARG A 69 -11.84 17.25 5.48
CA ARG A 69 -11.95 18.42 6.35
C ARG A 69 -11.51 18.10 7.76
N LEU A 70 -11.27 19.12 8.56
CA LEU A 70 -11.17 18.97 10.01
C LEU A 70 -12.55 18.71 10.61
N SER A 71 -12.60 17.92 11.68
CA SER A 71 -13.77 17.79 12.54
C SER A 71 -14.09 19.12 13.23
N ASP A 72 -15.32 19.28 13.71
CA ASP A 72 -15.78 20.47 14.40
C ASP A 72 -14.99 20.72 15.70
N ASP A 73 -14.47 19.65 16.33
CA ASP A 73 -13.58 19.72 17.50
C ASP A 73 -12.11 20.03 17.15
N GLY A 74 -11.75 19.97 15.86
CA GLY A 74 -10.38 20.17 15.37
C GLY A 74 -9.39 19.05 15.75
N LEU A 75 -9.85 17.91 16.28
CA LEU A 75 -9.01 16.80 16.76
C LEU A 75 -8.94 15.63 15.78
N ALA A 76 -9.83 15.59 14.79
CA ALA A 76 -9.89 14.52 13.80
C ALA A 76 -10.00 15.06 12.37
N ILE A 77 -9.67 14.20 11.40
CA ILE A 77 -9.84 14.44 9.97
C ILE A 77 -10.97 13.56 9.46
N VAL A 78 -11.93 14.17 8.78
CA VAL A 78 -13.15 13.54 8.31
C VAL A 78 -13.23 13.60 6.79
N ARG A 79 -13.75 12.54 6.16
CA ARG A 79 -14.08 12.58 4.73
C ARG A 79 -15.33 13.44 4.50
N VAL A 80 -15.26 14.31 3.50
CA VAL A 80 -16.42 15.07 3.01
C VAL A 80 -17.17 14.29 1.94
N LEU A 81 -16.44 13.57 1.09
CA LEU A 81 -17.03 12.81 -0.01
C LEU A 81 -17.25 11.34 0.38
N PRO A 82 -18.41 10.75 0.03
CA PRO A 82 -18.66 9.33 0.25
C PRO A 82 -17.66 8.47 -0.52
N LEU A 83 -17.46 7.23 -0.05
CA LEU A 83 -16.60 6.26 -0.73
C LEU A 83 -17.26 5.84 -2.04
N SER A 84 -16.53 6.00 -3.14
CA SER A 84 -16.99 5.54 -4.45
C SER A 84 -16.79 4.03 -4.61
N ASP A 85 -17.72 3.36 -5.30
CA ASP A 85 -17.52 2.01 -5.81
C ASP A 85 -16.95 2.08 -7.23
N PHE A 86 -15.81 1.43 -7.43
CA PHE A 86 -15.11 1.39 -8.71
C PHE A 86 -15.24 0.03 -9.41
N GLY A 87 -16.07 -0.87 -8.88
CA GLY A 87 -16.26 -2.22 -9.41
C GLY A 87 -15.02 -3.12 -9.24
N PRO A 88 -14.98 -4.25 -9.98
CA PRO A 88 -13.97 -5.31 -9.78
C PRO A 88 -12.54 -4.81 -9.90
N ARG A 89 -11.74 -5.09 -8.88
CA ARG A 89 -10.36 -4.58 -8.73
C ARG A 89 -9.39 -5.26 -9.68
N GLU A 90 -9.67 -6.51 -10.04
CA GLU A 90 -8.89 -7.35 -10.93
C GLU A 90 -8.80 -6.71 -12.33
N LYS A 91 -9.88 -6.06 -12.77
CA LYS A 91 -9.93 -5.35 -14.06
C LYS A 91 -9.19 -4.01 -14.05
N ARG A 92 -8.77 -3.54 -12.88
CA ARG A 92 -8.16 -2.22 -12.67
C ARG A 92 -6.76 -2.29 -12.08
N THR A 93 -6.22 -3.49 -11.87
CA THR A 93 -4.91 -3.70 -11.25
C THR A 93 -3.95 -4.30 -12.26
N ILE A 94 -2.75 -3.74 -12.37
CA ILE A 94 -1.66 -4.28 -13.18
C ILE A 94 -0.55 -4.85 -12.29
N LEU A 95 0.19 -5.81 -12.82
CA LEU A 95 1.42 -6.32 -12.22
C LEU A 95 2.61 -5.60 -12.87
N VAL A 96 3.47 -5.01 -12.05
CA VAL A 96 4.71 -4.35 -12.45
C VAL A 96 5.85 -5.18 -11.90
N THR A 97 6.80 -5.53 -12.75
CA THR A 97 7.87 -6.48 -12.45
C THR A 97 9.21 -5.86 -12.83
N GLU A 98 10.30 -6.56 -12.55
CA GLU A 98 11.68 -6.12 -12.82
C GLU A 98 12.00 -4.78 -12.15
N LEU A 99 11.33 -4.51 -11.03
CA LEU A 99 11.60 -3.33 -10.23
C LEU A 99 13.00 -3.45 -9.64
N PRO A 100 13.80 -2.36 -9.67
CA PRO A 100 15.17 -2.39 -9.15
C PRO A 100 15.14 -2.96 -7.73
N ARG A 101 15.96 -3.98 -7.50
CA ARG A 101 16.08 -4.58 -6.18
C ARG A 101 16.62 -3.50 -5.26
N LEU A 102 15.77 -3.00 -4.38
CA LEU A 102 16.19 -2.20 -3.24
C LEU A 102 17.36 -2.94 -2.57
N PRO A 103 18.49 -2.27 -2.27
CA PRO A 103 19.61 -2.92 -1.61
C PRO A 103 19.11 -3.54 -0.32
N SER A 104 18.92 -4.86 -0.37
CA SER A 104 18.56 -5.66 0.78
C SER A 104 19.83 -5.69 1.60
N GLY A 105 19.90 -4.87 2.65
CA GLY A 105 21.02 -4.90 3.59
C GLY A 105 21.10 -6.29 4.20
N MET A 106 21.90 -7.16 3.59
CA MET A 106 22.48 -8.42 4.05
C MET A 106 22.94 -9.22 2.82
N ALA A 107 24.18 -8.97 2.39
CA ALA A 107 25.07 -9.98 1.82
C ALA A 107 26.37 -9.91 2.64
N GLU A 108 26.91 -11.08 2.95
CA GLU A 108 27.79 -11.44 4.06
C GLU A 108 29.15 -10.73 4.09
N ASN A 109 29.71 -10.59 5.31
CA ASN A 109 31.11 -10.90 5.54
C ASN A 109 31.22 -11.61 6.89
N VAL A 110 31.52 -12.91 6.83
CA VAL A 110 32.04 -13.69 7.94
C VAL A 110 33.43 -13.14 8.26
N ASN A 111 33.65 -12.75 9.51
CA ASN A 111 34.95 -12.93 10.12
C ASN A 111 34.74 -13.26 11.60
N GLU A 112 34.96 -14.53 11.93
CA GLU A 112 35.18 -14.98 13.29
C GLU A 112 36.43 -14.31 13.87
N ASN A 113 36.47 -14.22 15.20
CA ASN A 113 37.52 -13.69 16.08
C ASN A 113 37.31 -12.23 16.51
N ASP A 114 36.60 -12.00 17.62
CA ASP A 114 37.25 -11.91 18.94
C ASP A 114 36.22 -11.65 20.05
N THR A 115 36.48 -12.21 21.21
CA THR A 115 35.60 -12.22 22.39
C THR A 115 35.76 -10.92 23.18
N SER A 116 34.64 -10.43 23.72
CA SER A 116 34.51 -9.59 24.93
C SER A 116 34.00 -8.15 24.73
N GLN A 117 32.81 -7.94 25.30
CA GLN A 117 32.34 -6.70 25.94
C GLN A 117 32.17 -5.45 25.06
N ARG A 118 30.91 -5.10 24.74
CA ARG A 118 30.36 -3.73 24.83
C ARG A 118 28.84 -3.67 24.57
N SER A 119 28.13 -3.29 25.63
CA SER A 119 27.07 -2.27 25.62
C SER A 119 25.78 -2.51 24.81
N ALA A 120 24.69 -2.73 25.55
CA ALA A 120 23.32 -2.52 25.09
C ALA A 120 23.11 -1.07 24.61
N LYS A 121 23.22 -0.81 23.30
CA LYS A 121 22.76 0.44 22.64
C LYS A 121 22.83 0.35 21.10
N LEU A 122 22.02 -0.51 20.47
CA LEU A 122 21.64 -0.32 19.07
C LEU A 122 20.41 -1.17 18.70
N CYS A 123 19.20 -0.68 18.98
CA CYS A 123 17.99 -1.24 18.37
C CYS A 123 16.90 -0.18 18.29
N SER A 124 16.91 0.58 17.19
CA SER A 124 15.81 1.47 16.75
C SER A 124 16.08 1.96 15.32
N ASN A 125 17.35 2.20 14.98
CA ASN A 125 17.74 2.89 13.74
C ASN A 125 17.74 2.00 12.48
N GLN A 126 17.65 0.67 12.58
CA GLN A 126 17.64 -0.24 11.42
C GLN A 126 16.25 -0.37 10.77
N MET A 127 15.16 -0.20 11.52
CA MET A 127 13.79 -0.35 10.98
C MET A 127 13.33 0.87 10.18
N ILE A 128 13.96 2.03 10.42
CA ILE A 128 13.63 3.31 9.77
C ILE A 128 14.09 3.30 8.30
N ASN A 129 15.22 2.67 7.96
CA ASN A 129 15.79 2.68 6.60
C ASN A 129 14.93 1.89 5.58
N ILE A 130 14.43 0.70 5.97
CA ILE A 130 13.60 -0.13 5.08
C ILE A 130 12.26 0.54 4.79
N SER A 131 11.67 1.20 5.79
CA SER A 131 10.39 1.90 5.62
C SER A 131 10.53 3.10 4.67
N SER A 132 11.60 3.89 4.81
CA SER A 132 11.85 5.07 3.97
C SER A 132 12.05 4.68 2.51
N ALA A 133 12.95 3.72 2.24
CA ALA A 133 13.25 3.30 0.88
C ALA A 133 12.04 2.69 0.16
N SER A 134 11.13 2.08 0.93
CA SER A 134 9.91 1.51 0.38
C SER A 134 8.82 2.56 0.15
N CYS A 135 8.80 3.61 0.97
CA CYS A 135 7.94 4.77 0.73
C CYS A 135 8.37 5.47 -0.57
N GLU A 136 9.67 5.66 -0.76
CA GLU A 136 10.24 6.25 -1.98
C GLU A 136 9.94 5.41 -3.21
N LEU A 137 10.14 4.09 -3.15
CA LEU A 137 9.79 3.20 -4.27
C LEU A 137 8.29 3.25 -4.59
N THR A 138 7.44 3.24 -3.57
CA THR A 138 5.98 3.34 -3.76
C THR A 138 5.60 4.65 -4.45
N ASP A 139 6.23 5.76 -4.07
CA ASP A 139 5.94 7.06 -4.65
C ASP A 139 6.50 7.18 -6.07
N TRP A 140 7.68 6.61 -6.34
CA TRP A 140 8.24 6.53 -7.68
C TRP A 140 7.32 5.73 -8.63
N ILE A 141 6.87 4.54 -8.21
CA ILE A 141 5.93 3.73 -9.01
C ILE A 141 4.65 4.51 -9.24
N ARG A 142 4.07 5.12 -8.21
CA ARG A 142 2.85 5.92 -8.37
C ARG A 142 3.04 7.02 -9.42
N ASN A 143 4.10 7.82 -9.30
CA ASN A 143 4.37 8.93 -10.21
C ASN A 143 4.59 8.44 -11.65
N MET A 144 5.28 7.31 -11.84
CA MET A 144 5.48 6.70 -13.16
C MET A 144 4.15 6.30 -13.82
N PHE A 145 3.20 5.78 -13.03
CA PHE A 145 1.92 5.31 -13.55
C PHE A 145 0.80 6.36 -13.56
N GLU A 146 0.98 7.51 -12.89
CA GLU A 146 0.04 8.64 -12.91
C GLU A 146 -0.23 9.15 -14.35
N GLU A 147 0.71 8.98 -15.28
CA GLU A 147 0.55 9.35 -16.70
C GLU A 147 -0.55 8.55 -17.44
N TYR A 148 -0.84 7.33 -16.97
CA TYR A 148 -1.86 6.47 -17.58
C TYR A 148 -3.23 6.63 -16.92
N GLY A 149 -3.27 7.20 -15.71
CA GLY A 149 -4.49 7.56 -15.01
C GLY A 149 -4.31 7.61 -13.49
N GLU A 150 -5.40 7.92 -12.80
CA GLU A 150 -5.43 8.03 -11.34
C GLU A 150 -5.12 6.69 -10.67
N VAL A 151 -4.01 6.63 -9.94
CA VAL A 151 -3.55 5.46 -9.18
C VAL A 151 -4.15 5.50 -7.78
N LEU A 152 -4.99 4.52 -7.46
CA LEU A 152 -5.63 4.39 -6.16
C LEU A 152 -4.74 3.71 -5.12
N TYR A 153 -3.96 2.72 -5.54
CA TYR A 153 -3.18 1.91 -4.60
C TYR A 153 -1.95 1.28 -5.25
N VAL A 154 -0.85 1.22 -4.51
CA VAL A 154 0.36 0.49 -4.91
C VAL A 154 0.68 -0.51 -3.81
N SER A 155 0.79 -1.79 -4.18
CA SER A 155 1.19 -2.86 -3.27
C SER A 155 2.61 -3.28 -3.57
N LEU A 156 3.47 -3.36 -2.55
CA LEU A 156 4.82 -3.91 -2.62
C LEU A 156 4.90 -5.19 -1.79
N PRO A 157 4.59 -6.37 -2.37
CA PRO A 157 4.72 -7.63 -1.66
C PRO A 157 6.15 -7.87 -1.15
N ARG A 158 6.22 -8.44 0.06
CA ARG A 158 7.47 -8.77 0.74
C ARG A 158 7.53 -10.24 1.12
N TYR A 159 8.73 -10.74 1.31
CA TYR A 159 8.93 -12.06 1.90
C TYR A 159 8.63 -12.00 3.40
N HIS A 160 7.88 -12.97 3.91
CA HIS A 160 7.44 -12.96 5.30
C HIS A 160 8.59 -13.17 6.31
N ARG A 161 9.68 -13.85 5.91
CA ARG A 161 10.86 -14.13 6.76
C ARG A 161 11.85 -12.97 6.76
N SER A 162 12.34 -12.59 5.58
CA SER A 162 13.37 -11.55 5.43
C SER A 162 12.82 -10.13 5.41
N ASN A 163 11.50 -9.96 5.27
CA ASN A 163 10.84 -8.69 4.99
C ASN A 163 11.39 -7.97 3.74
N SER A 164 12.16 -8.68 2.91
CA SER A 164 12.75 -8.14 1.70
C SER A 164 11.69 -8.03 0.61
N PHE A 165 11.84 -7.01 -0.23
CA PHE A 165 10.95 -6.74 -1.34
C PHE A 165 11.05 -7.87 -2.39
N ARG A 166 9.91 -8.35 -2.90
CA ARG A 166 9.88 -9.48 -3.86
C ARG A 166 10.29 -9.11 -5.29
N GLY A 167 10.50 -7.83 -5.59
CA GLY A 167 10.90 -7.36 -6.93
C GLY A 167 9.74 -7.07 -7.88
N PHE A 168 8.49 -7.09 -7.38
CA PHE A 168 7.30 -6.76 -8.16
C PHE A 168 6.30 -5.96 -7.34
N ALA A 169 5.42 -5.22 -8.01
CA ALA A 169 4.39 -4.38 -7.42
C ALA A 169 3.04 -4.59 -8.11
N PHE A 170 1.96 -4.35 -7.39
CA PHE A 170 0.63 -4.23 -7.99
C PHE A 170 0.21 -2.77 -7.99
N VAL A 171 -0.20 -2.26 -9.14
CA VAL A 171 -0.70 -0.88 -9.28
C VAL A 171 -2.17 -0.92 -9.63
N GLU A 172 -3.00 -0.43 -8.72
CA GLU A 172 -4.45 -0.34 -8.88
C GLU A 172 -4.84 1.06 -9.35
N PHE A 173 -5.51 1.14 -10.50
CA PHE A 173 -6.05 2.35 -11.07
C PHE A 173 -7.52 2.56 -10.69
N LYS A 174 -8.00 3.80 -10.82
CA LYS A 174 -9.42 4.12 -10.67
C LYS A 174 -10.29 3.51 -11.75
N THR A 175 -9.78 3.37 -12.97
CA THR A 175 -10.53 2.83 -14.11
C THR A 175 -9.80 1.68 -14.80
N SER A 176 -10.56 0.76 -15.38
CA SER A 176 -10.01 -0.35 -16.18
C SER A 176 -9.37 0.13 -17.48
N LYS A 177 -9.84 1.27 -18.01
CA LYS A 177 -9.26 1.93 -19.18
C LYS A 177 -7.82 2.40 -18.90
N SER A 178 -7.57 2.99 -17.73
CA SER A 178 -6.23 3.42 -17.31
C SER A 178 -5.27 2.24 -17.16
N ALA A 179 -5.73 1.15 -16.54
CA ALA A 179 -4.95 -0.09 -16.42
C ALA A 179 -4.57 -0.64 -17.80
N ARG A 180 -5.52 -0.72 -18.73
CA ARG A 180 -5.27 -1.15 -20.11
C ARG A 180 -4.32 -0.22 -20.87
N LYS A 181 -4.41 1.10 -20.67
CA LYS A 181 -3.50 2.09 -21.26
C LYS A 181 -2.06 1.87 -20.79
N ALA A 182 -1.87 1.66 -19.49
CA ALA A 182 -0.55 1.39 -18.90
C ALA A 182 0.08 0.11 -19.46
N VAL A 183 -0.71 -0.97 -19.54
CA VAL A 183 -0.31 -2.24 -20.17
C VAL A 183 0.10 -1.99 -21.62
N LYS A 184 -0.76 -1.40 -22.45
CA LYS A 184 -0.45 -1.20 -23.88
C LYS A 184 0.87 -0.44 -24.09
N HIS A 185 1.14 0.59 -23.29
CA HIS A 185 2.36 1.39 -23.41
C HIS A 185 3.60 0.63 -22.93
N MET A 186 3.54 -0.04 -21.77
CA MET A 186 4.67 -0.83 -21.25
C MET A 186 5.04 -2.00 -22.17
N PHE A 187 4.06 -2.65 -22.79
CA PHE A 187 4.30 -3.76 -23.72
C PHE A 187 4.78 -3.31 -25.10
N SER A 188 4.50 -2.07 -25.53
CA SER A 188 5.06 -1.56 -26.80
C SER A 188 6.56 -1.23 -26.71
N VAL A 189 7.12 -1.19 -25.50
CA VAL A 189 8.53 -0.86 -25.23
C VAL A 189 9.39 -2.13 -25.04
N VAL A 190 8.79 -3.30 -24.80
CA VAL A 190 9.53 -4.55 -24.52
C VAL A 190 8.88 -5.70 -25.29
N ASP A 191 9.61 -6.23 -26.27
CA ASP A 191 9.20 -7.33 -27.16
C ASP A 191 9.24 -8.70 -26.43
N ASN A 192 8.66 -8.81 -25.23
CA ASN A 192 8.55 -10.05 -24.47
C ASN A 192 7.22 -10.12 -23.68
N GLU A 193 6.35 -11.05 -24.08
CA GLU A 193 4.98 -11.23 -23.59
C GLU A 193 4.88 -11.94 -22.22
N HIS A 194 4.92 -11.23 -21.07
CA HIS A 194 4.60 -11.87 -19.76
C HIS A 194 4.03 -10.92 -18.67
N TRP A 195 3.11 -9.98 -18.92
CA TRP A 195 2.67 -9.04 -17.85
C TRP A 195 1.16 -8.84 -17.61
N LEU A 196 0.30 -9.71 -18.15
CA LEU A 196 -1.12 -9.74 -17.78
C LEU A 196 -1.33 -10.78 -16.68
N VAL A 197 -1.79 -10.34 -15.49
CA VAL A 197 -2.46 -11.25 -14.56
C VAL A 197 -3.69 -11.74 -15.30
N LYS A 198 -3.67 -13.01 -15.72
CA LYS A 198 -4.82 -13.62 -16.38
C LYS A 198 -6.03 -13.50 -15.44
N PRO A 199 -7.23 -13.13 -15.94
CA PRO A 199 -8.45 -13.26 -15.17
C PRO A 199 -8.50 -14.68 -14.60
N THR A 200 -8.71 -14.82 -13.30
CA THR A 200 -8.90 -16.14 -12.66
C THR A 200 -10.30 -16.65 -13.06
N GLU A 201 -10.41 -17.12 -14.30
CA GLU A 201 -11.47 -18.05 -14.69
C GLU A 201 -10.88 -19.45 -14.55
N THR A 202 -11.60 -20.28 -13.82
CA THR A 202 -11.19 -21.61 -13.35
C THR A 202 -11.10 -22.60 -14.52
N SER A 203 -10.38 -23.72 -14.29
CA SER A 203 -10.09 -24.86 -15.20
C SER A 203 -8.81 -24.61 -16.02
N GLU A 204 -7.71 -25.35 -15.93
CA GLU A 204 -7.49 -26.77 -15.67
C GLU A 204 -6.12 -27.03 -14.99
N VAL A 205 -5.95 -28.26 -14.55
CA VAL A 205 -4.94 -28.81 -13.63
C VAL A 205 -3.53 -28.84 -14.26
N SER A 206 -2.53 -28.30 -13.57
CA SER A 206 -1.11 -28.64 -13.78
C SER A 206 -0.43 -28.83 -12.44
N ASP A 207 0.15 -30.00 -12.22
CA ASP A 207 0.77 -30.45 -10.96
C ASP A 207 1.90 -29.52 -10.51
N CYS A 208 1.63 -28.72 -9.46
CA CYS A 208 2.60 -28.01 -8.67
C CYS A 208 2.56 -28.57 -7.23
N PRO A 209 3.72 -28.80 -6.58
CA PRO A 209 3.77 -29.48 -5.30
C PRO A 209 2.98 -28.72 -4.22
N GLU A 210 2.04 -29.47 -3.69
CA GLU A 210 1.00 -29.19 -2.72
C GLU A 210 1.58 -28.76 -1.36
N SER A 211 1.47 -27.46 -0.99
CA SER A 211 1.41 -27.01 0.43
C SER A 211 1.32 -25.50 0.68
N ALA A 212 1.27 -24.62 -0.33
CA ALA A 212 1.12 -23.19 -0.05
C ALA A 212 0.06 -22.54 -0.94
N TRP A 213 -0.90 -21.85 -0.29
CA TRP A 213 -1.87 -20.90 -0.85
C TRP A 213 -3.24 -21.47 -1.29
N LYS A 214 -4.14 -21.67 -0.32
CA LYS A 214 -5.58 -21.44 -0.52
C LYS A 214 -5.97 -20.14 0.22
N PRO A 215 -6.42 -19.07 -0.45
CA PRO A 215 -6.99 -17.92 0.23
C PRO A 215 -8.33 -18.33 0.87
N ARG A 216 -8.41 -18.27 2.20
CA ARG A 216 -9.65 -18.48 2.96
C ARG A 216 -10.60 -17.30 2.72
N LEU A 217 -11.38 -17.36 1.64
CA LEU A 217 -12.69 -16.71 1.58
C LEU A 217 -13.63 -17.52 2.48
N ALA A 218 -14.21 -16.85 3.47
CA ALA A 218 -15.08 -17.46 4.46
C ALA A 218 -16.34 -18.04 3.80
N ALA A 219 -16.39 -19.36 3.63
CA ALA A 219 -17.65 -20.09 3.54
C ALA A 219 -18.18 -20.28 4.97
N LYS A 220 -18.92 -19.27 5.45
CA LYS A 220 -19.92 -19.44 6.51
C LYS A 220 -21.25 -18.97 5.95
N VAL A 221 -21.96 -19.88 5.29
CA VAL A 221 -23.42 -19.89 5.28
C VAL A 221 -23.81 -21.36 5.34
N SER A 222 -24.14 -21.80 6.56
CA SER A 222 -24.90 -23.03 6.78
C SER A 222 -26.30 -22.80 6.21
N PHE A 223 -26.77 -23.63 5.28
CA PHE A 223 -28.18 -23.99 5.21
C PHE A 223 -28.32 -25.42 4.67
N SER A 224 -29.31 -26.06 5.25
CA SER A 224 -29.61 -27.48 5.42
C SER A 224 -29.95 -28.25 4.15
N GLN A 225 -29.68 -29.55 4.23
CA GLN A 225 -30.22 -30.60 3.37
C GLN A 225 -31.76 -30.55 3.28
N GLN A 226 -32.28 -30.80 2.07
CA GLN A 226 -33.51 -31.51 1.68
C GLN A 226 -33.83 -31.05 0.24
N GLN A 227 -34.08 -31.88 -0.76
CA GLN A 227 -34.33 -33.32 -0.85
C GLN A 227 -34.03 -33.74 -2.29
#